data_AF-A0AAV5VRK5-F1
#
_entry.id   AF-A0AAV5VRK5-F1
#
_cell.length_a   1.000
_cell.length_b   1.000
_cell.length_c   1.000
_cell.angle_alpha   90.00
_cell.angle_beta   90.00
_cell.angle_gamma   90.00
#
_symmetry.space_group_name_H-M   'P 1'
#
loop_
_entity.id
_entity.type
_entity.pdbx_description
1 polymer ?
#
loop_
_entity_poly.entity_id
_entity_poly.type
_entity_poly.pdbx_seq_one_letter_code
_entity_poly.pdbx_strand_id
1 'polypeptide(L)'
;QNQQVAVWRLPSDISQSRLGGRTSPSNACTLIALQLIELFERRNLHFVTPTQSRVPLAPAAPTRRAHAGGDARTISVSTSTASFLVGTFVEAMVDGNESHERAVKLRKADEQNFTIPDAISALQKRFTEIDFCSIAGSFCAQMPKFIRIALRSPSLLSLDRIHFVIIAFERTVLLVADRRTGTLILLDSHLHGSRNGPTTDLSSGAIIASAHFSDLSILVAWMGQHIFPETHSPTTVQEFEISTVVYAGPHR
;
A
#
# COMPACT_ATOMS: atom_id res chain seq x y z
N GLN A 1 -12.40 17.18 15.03
CA GLN A 1 -12.53 15.72 14.86
C GLN A 1 -11.15 15.14 14.64
N ASN A 2 -10.74 14.14 15.43
CA ASN A 2 -9.41 13.52 15.35
C ASN A 2 -9.30 12.68 14.07
N GLN A 3 -8.38 12.98 13.17
CA GLN A 3 -8.11 12.13 12.02
C GLN A 3 -7.44 10.83 12.46
N GLN A 4 -8.10 9.71 12.16
CA GLN A 4 -7.67 8.35 12.51
C GLN A 4 -6.80 7.70 11.43
N VAL A 5 -6.76 8.27 10.22
CA VAL A 5 -5.94 7.82 9.09
C VAL A 5 -5.08 8.98 8.60
N ALA A 6 -3.76 8.78 8.62
CA ALA A 6 -2.79 9.70 8.03
C ALA A 6 -2.55 9.32 6.57
N VAL A 7 -2.50 10.29 5.66
CA VAL A 7 -2.37 10.02 4.22
C VAL A 7 -1.30 10.92 3.60
N TRP A 8 -0.39 10.29 2.85
CA TRP A 8 0.57 10.95 1.97
C TRP A 8 0.18 10.64 0.53
N ARG A 9 -0.18 11.69 -0.21
CA ARG A 9 -0.45 11.61 -1.65
C ARG A 9 0.77 12.11 -2.38
N LEU A 10 1.37 11.27 -3.21
CA LEU A 10 2.53 11.67 -4.00
C LEU A 10 2.08 12.42 -5.26
N PRO A 11 2.95 13.26 -5.83
CA PRO A 11 2.76 13.86 -7.14
C PRO A 11 2.35 12.82 -8.20
N SER A 12 1.56 13.22 -9.21
CA SER A 12 1.03 12.31 -10.25
C SER A 12 2.09 11.61 -11.09
N ASP A 13 3.25 12.23 -11.24
CA ASP A 13 4.44 11.66 -11.88
C ASP A 13 5.12 10.58 -11.04
N ILE A 14 4.80 10.49 -9.74
CA ILE A 14 5.26 9.41 -8.85
C ILE A 14 4.15 8.37 -8.69
N SER A 15 4.01 7.51 -9.70
CA SER A 15 3.15 6.31 -9.68
C SER A 15 3.74 5.25 -10.61
N GLN A 16 3.32 3.98 -10.47
CA GLN A 16 3.86 2.89 -11.28
C GLN A 16 3.76 3.12 -12.80
N SER A 17 2.75 3.88 -13.24
CA SER A 17 2.46 4.16 -14.65
C SER A 17 3.07 5.46 -15.18
N ARG A 18 3.69 6.29 -14.33
CA ARG A 18 4.23 7.61 -14.72
C ARG A 18 5.70 7.80 -14.35
N LEU A 19 6.17 7.11 -13.32
CA LEU A 19 7.53 7.21 -12.81
C LEU A 19 8.54 6.93 -13.93
N GLY A 20 9.59 7.77 -14.02
CA GLY A 20 10.62 7.65 -15.05
C GLY A 20 10.17 8.12 -16.45
N GLY A 21 9.08 8.89 -16.55
CA GLY A 21 8.59 9.41 -17.83
C GLY A 21 7.77 8.41 -18.65
N ARG A 22 7.25 7.35 -18.01
CA ARG A 22 6.43 6.33 -18.66
C ARG A 22 5.15 6.95 -19.23
N THR A 23 4.86 6.59 -20.48
CA THR A 23 3.67 7.05 -21.22
C THR A 23 2.60 5.98 -21.34
N SER A 24 2.95 4.70 -21.11
CA SER A 24 2.03 3.57 -21.08
C SER A 24 1.66 3.16 -19.64
N PRO A 25 0.43 2.66 -19.42
CA PRO A 25 0.06 2.04 -18.14
C PRO A 25 0.99 0.89 -17.77
N SER A 26 1.25 0.71 -16.48
CA SER A 26 1.95 -0.45 -15.93
C SER A 26 0.96 -1.39 -15.23
N ASN A 27 1.20 -2.70 -15.36
CA ASN A 27 0.50 -3.78 -14.65
C ASN A 27 1.42 -4.49 -13.62
N ALA A 28 2.44 -3.78 -13.12
CA ALA A 28 3.47 -4.34 -12.24
C ALA A 28 3.10 -4.33 -10.74
N CYS A 29 1.88 -3.94 -10.35
CA CYS A 29 1.51 -3.66 -8.96
C CYS A 29 1.80 -4.81 -7.98
N THR A 30 1.62 -6.06 -8.41
CA THR A 30 1.92 -7.25 -7.58
C THR A 30 3.41 -7.41 -7.33
N LEU A 31 4.25 -7.18 -8.35
CA LEU A 31 5.71 -7.26 -8.21
C LEU A 31 6.22 -6.11 -7.34
N ILE A 32 5.66 -4.90 -7.50
CA ILE A 32 5.97 -3.73 -6.68
C ILE A 32 5.62 -3.99 -5.21
N ALA A 33 4.46 -4.60 -4.93
CA ALA A 33 4.06 -4.97 -3.57
C ALA A 33 5.05 -5.96 -2.92
N LEU A 34 5.51 -6.97 -3.65
CA LEU A 34 6.53 -7.90 -3.14
C LEU A 34 7.88 -7.22 -2.94
N GLN A 35 8.31 -6.36 -3.87
CA GLN A 35 9.55 -5.61 -3.72
C GLN A 35 9.53 -4.68 -2.50
N LEU A 36 8.38 -4.06 -2.21
CA LEU A 36 8.18 -3.31 -0.96
C LEU A 36 8.39 -4.19 0.27
N ILE A 37 7.84 -5.41 0.30
CA ILE A 37 8.05 -6.34 1.42
C ILE A 37 9.53 -6.61 1.63
N GLU A 38 10.28 -6.90 0.57
CA GLU A 38 11.72 -7.08 0.65
C GLU A 38 12.42 -5.86 1.27
N LEU A 39 12.12 -4.66 0.76
CA LEU A 39 12.79 -3.45 1.23
C LEU A 39 12.44 -3.14 2.69
N PHE A 40 11.20 -3.38 3.11
CA PHE A 40 10.77 -3.26 4.50
C PHE A 40 11.56 -4.19 5.42
N GLU A 41 11.75 -5.44 5.01
CA GLU A 41 12.48 -6.43 5.81
C GLU A 41 13.99 -6.15 5.82
N ARG A 42 14.60 -5.92 4.65
CA ARG A 42 16.05 -5.69 4.54
C ARG A 42 16.51 -4.41 5.23
N ARG A 43 15.66 -3.37 5.25
CA ARG A 43 15.98 -2.08 5.88
C ARG A 43 15.39 -1.96 7.29
N ASN A 44 14.69 -2.99 7.75
CA ASN A 44 13.96 -3.02 9.02
C ASN A 44 13.12 -1.75 9.25
N LEU A 45 12.23 -1.45 8.31
CA LEU A 45 11.44 -0.21 8.34
C LEU A 45 10.30 -0.28 9.34
N HIS A 46 10.12 0.84 10.04
CA HIS A 46 9.08 1.04 11.03
C HIS A 46 8.38 2.39 10.80
N PHE A 47 7.07 2.43 11.02
CA PHE A 47 6.32 3.68 11.05
C PHE A 47 5.81 3.98 12.43
N VAL A 48 5.91 5.24 12.82
CA VAL A 48 5.22 5.78 13.98
C VAL A 48 3.88 6.35 13.51
N THR A 49 2.77 5.91 14.10
CA THR A 49 1.47 6.55 13.85
C THR A 49 1.50 7.99 14.38
N PRO A 50 0.96 8.97 13.66
CA PRO A 50 0.90 10.36 14.14
C PRO A 50 0.18 10.56 15.47
N THR A 51 -0.74 9.67 15.81
CA THR A 51 -1.47 9.65 17.08
C THR A 51 -0.56 9.43 18.30
N GLN A 52 0.65 8.91 18.11
CA GLN A 52 1.65 8.82 19.18
C GLN A 52 2.40 10.15 19.43
N SER A 53 2.26 11.16 18.54
CA SER A 53 2.71 12.53 18.81
C SER A 53 1.66 13.30 19.63
N ARG A 54 1.30 12.78 20.80
CA ARG A 54 0.54 13.53 21.83
C ARG A 54 1.43 14.45 22.67
N VAL A 55 2.71 14.54 22.35
CA VAL A 55 3.60 15.55 22.93
C VAL A 55 3.30 16.87 22.21
N PRO A 56 2.96 17.96 22.94
CA PRO A 56 2.90 19.29 22.34
C PRO A 56 4.27 19.60 21.75
N LEU A 57 4.36 19.69 20.41
CA LEU A 57 5.59 20.15 19.78
C LEU A 57 5.87 21.57 20.26
N ALA A 58 7.00 21.75 20.94
CA ALA A 58 7.58 23.05 21.20
C ALA A 58 7.67 23.85 19.88
N PRO A 59 7.55 25.18 19.92
CA PRO A 59 7.41 26.00 18.72
C PRO A 59 8.71 26.01 17.92
N ALA A 60 8.81 25.16 16.90
CA ALA A 60 9.93 25.17 15.96
C ALA A 60 9.48 25.77 14.62
N ALA A 61 10.06 26.94 14.32
CA ALA A 61 10.41 27.57 13.03
C ALA A 61 9.46 27.44 11.79
N PRO A 62 9.39 28.48 10.93
CA PRO A 62 8.33 28.63 9.94
C PRO A 62 8.43 27.61 8.81
N THR A 63 7.44 26.72 8.75
CA THR A 63 7.24 25.76 7.66
C THR A 63 6.58 26.46 6.46
N ARG A 64 7.20 26.37 5.27
CA ARG A 64 6.61 26.83 4.01
C ARG A 64 5.36 26.00 3.71
N ARG A 65 4.22 26.69 3.62
CA ARG A 65 2.89 26.12 3.36
C ARG A 65 2.78 25.64 1.91
N ALA A 66 2.53 24.35 1.72
CA ALA A 66 1.87 23.85 0.51
C ALA A 66 0.36 23.82 0.81
N HIS A 67 -0.42 24.62 0.07
CA HIS A 67 -1.87 24.62 0.15
C HIS A 67 -2.43 23.39 -0.57
N ALA A 68 -3.18 22.55 0.15
CA ALA A 68 -4.06 21.54 -0.43
C ALA A 68 -5.44 21.66 0.21
N GLY A 69 -6.48 21.62 -0.63
CA GLY A 69 -7.90 21.77 -0.28
C GLY A 69 -8.44 20.68 0.65
N GLY A 70 -9.67 20.89 1.08
CA GLY A 70 -10.30 20.34 2.28
C GLY A 70 -10.28 18.82 2.46
N ASP A 71 -10.37 18.46 3.75
CA ASP A 71 -10.63 17.15 4.37
C ASP A 71 -9.48 16.18 4.73
N ALA A 72 -8.22 16.60 4.64
CA ALA A 72 -7.10 15.94 5.32
C ALA A 72 -6.16 16.97 5.97
N ARG A 73 -6.02 17.02 7.31
CA ARG A 73 -4.97 17.87 7.92
C ARG A 73 -3.63 17.17 7.72
N THR A 74 -2.73 17.86 7.01
CA THR A 74 -1.35 17.46 6.80
C THR A 74 -0.65 17.18 8.13
N ILE A 75 -0.19 15.96 8.31
CA ILE A 75 0.58 15.58 9.49
C ILE A 75 2.06 15.78 9.19
N SER A 76 2.74 16.52 10.07
CA SER A 76 4.19 16.70 10.03
C SER A 76 4.90 15.41 10.42
N VAL A 77 5.26 14.60 9.44
CA VAL A 77 6.26 13.53 9.61
C VAL A 77 7.66 14.16 9.53
N SER A 78 8.61 13.64 10.31
CA SER A 78 10.02 14.00 10.13
C SER A 78 10.40 13.88 8.66
N THR A 79 10.97 14.94 8.09
CA THR A 79 11.36 15.00 6.67
C THR A 79 12.35 13.91 6.29
N SER A 80 13.21 13.48 7.22
CA SER A 80 14.16 12.38 6.98
C SER A 80 13.46 11.03 6.84
N THR A 81 12.51 10.70 7.72
CA THR A 81 11.72 9.47 7.66
C THR A 81 10.80 9.45 6.44
N ALA A 82 10.17 10.58 6.12
CA ALA A 82 9.34 10.72 4.93
C ALA A 82 10.14 10.56 3.63
N SER A 83 11.33 11.17 3.55
CA SER A 83 12.20 11.04 2.37
C SER A 83 12.70 9.61 2.17
N PHE A 84 13.07 8.93 3.25
CA PHE A 84 13.55 7.55 3.18
C PHE A 84 12.45 6.58 2.71
N LEU A 85 11.23 6.78 3.23
CA LEU A 85 10.07 6.01 2.85
C LEU A 85 9.68 6.22 1.38
N VAL A 86 9.58 7.49 0.96
CA VAL A 86 9.25 7.80 -0.44
C VAL A 86 10.33 7.25 -1.37
N GLY A 87 11.60 7.37 -1.00
CA GLY A 87 12.70 6.74 -1.74
C GLY A 87 12.56 5.22 -1.84
N THR A 88 12.22 4.54 -0.74
CA THR A 88 11.95 3.09 -0.74
C THR A 88 10.77 2.72 -1.63
N PHE A 89 9.71 3.53 -1.62
CA PHE A 89 8.54 3.27 -2.45
C PHE A 89 8.84 3.48 -3.94
N VAL A 90 9.57 4.55 -4.28
CA VAL A 90 10.05 4.84 -5.63
C VAL A 90 10.94 3.72 -6.14
N GLU A 91 11.89 3.26 -5.32
CA GLU A 91 12.77 2.14 -5.66
C GLU A 91 11.97 0.85 -5.93
N ALA A 92 11.02 0.51 -5.07
CA ALA A 92 10.16 -0.64 -5.31
C ALA A 92 9.34 -0.52 -6.62
N MET A 93 8.89 0.70 -6.97
CA MET A 93 8.20 0.95 -8.23
C MET A 93 9.12 0.77 -9.44
N VAL A 94 10.37 1.24 -9.37
CA VAL A 94 11.36 1.05 -10.44
C VAL A 94 11.68 -0.44 -10.61
N ASP A 95 12.12 -1.10 -9.54
CA ASP A 95 12.51 -2.51 -9.54
C ASP A 95 11.36 -3.44 -9.94
N GLY A 96 10.14 -3.15 -9.47
CA GLY A 96 8.94 -3.90 -9.78
C GLY A 96 8.54 -3.76 -11.26
N ASN A 97 8.62 -2.56 -11.82
CA ASN A 97 8.40 -2.32 -13.25
C ASN A 97 9.45 -3.05 -14.11
N GLU A 98 10.74 -2.96 -13.76
CA GLU A 98 11.79 -3.66 -14.49
C GLU A 98 11.62 -5.19 -14.44
N SER A 99 11.24 -5.71 -13.27
CA SER A 99 10.98 -7.15 -13.09
C SER A 99 9.75 -7.60 -13.89
N HIS A 100 8.73 -6.75 -13.98
CA HIS A 100 7.54 -7.00 -14.81
C HIS A 100 7.91 -7.05 -16.29
N GLU A 101 8.68 -6.08 -16.79
CA GLU A 101 9.14 -6.05 -18.17
C GLU A 101 10.00 -7.26 -18.54
N ARG A 102 10.85 -7.72 -17.62
CA ARG A 102 11.62 -8.96 -17.79
C ARG A 102 10.73 -10.19 -17.82
N ALA A 103 9.75 -10.28 -16.92
CA ALA A 103 8.89 -11.44 -16.79
C ALA A 103 7.88 -11.56 -17.94
N VAL A 104 7.29 -10.46 -18.41
CA VAL A 104 6.33 -10.46 -19.53
C VAL A 104 6.98 -10.92 -20.84
N LYS A 105 8.27 -10.63 -21.06
CA LYS A 105 9.02 -11.15 -22.23
C LYS A 105 9.06 -12.68 -22.30
N LEU A 106 8.88 -13.36 -21.17
CA LEU A 106 8.87 -14.82 -21.06
C LEU A 106 7.44 -15.39 -21.10
N ARG A 107 6.40 -14.54 -21.05
CA ARG A 107 4.99 -14.94 -21.08
C ARG A 107 4.39 -14.76 -22.47
N LYS A 108 3.18 -15.31 -22.67
CA LYS A 108 2.37 -15.04 -23.85
C LYS A 108 1.93 -13.56 -23.84
N ALA A 109 1.74 -12.97 -25.03
CA ALA A 109 1.53 -11.54 -25.20
C ALA A 109 0.27 -10.96 -24.50
N ASP A 110 -0.69 -11.83 -24.16
CA ASP A 110 -1.96 -11.52 -23.50
C ASP A 110 -1.90 -11.58 -21.96
N GLU A 111 -0.89 -12.23 -21.37
CA GLU A 111 -0.76 -12.36 -19.91
C GLU A 111 0.14 -11.28 -19.30
N GLN A 112 -0.45 -10.11 -19.01
CA GLN A 112 0.28 -9.01 -18.38
C GLN A 112 0.08 -8.89 -16.86
N ASN A 113 -0.99 -9.46 -16.33
CA ASN A 113 -1.29 -9.43 -14.89
C ASN A 113 -0.60 -10.62 -14.20
N PHE A 114 -0.16 -10.38 -12.96
CA PHE A 114 0.52 -11.39 -12.16
C PHE A 114 -0.35 -11.78 -10.97
N THR A 115 -0.61 -13.08 -10.84
CA THR A 115 -1.03 -13.63 -9.55
C THR A 115 0.13 -13.54 -8.57
N ILE A 116 -0.15 -13.69 -7.26
CA ILE A 116 0.92 -13.69 -6.25
C ILE A 116 1.93 -14.82 -6.50
N PRO A 117 1.53 -16.07 -6.80
CA PRO A 117 2.47 -17.13 -7.19
C PRO A 117 3.33 -16.79 -8.42
N ASP A 118 2.74 -16.17 -9.46
CA ASP A 118 3.50 -15.75 -10.65
C ASP A 118 4.57 -14.71 -10.28
N ALA A 119 4.20 -13.73 -9.44
CA ALA A 119 5.10 -12.67 -9.01
C ALA A 119 6.24 -13.23 -8.12
N ILE A 120 5.93 -14.16 -7.22
CA ILE A 120 6.95 -14.86 -6.40
C ILE A 120 7.93 -15.62 -7.30
N SER A 121 7.42 -16.31 -8.32
CA SER A 121 8.26 -17.01 -9.30
C SER A 121 9.16 -16.05 -10.09
N ALA A 122 8.60 -14.95 -10.57
CA ALA A 122 9.33 -13.90 -11.30
C ALA A 122 10.44 -13.24 -10.44
N LEU A 123 10.22 -13.17 -9.12
CA LEU A 123 11.19 -12.65 -8.14
C LEU A 123 12.06 -13.77 -7.54
N GLN A 124 12.27 -14.87 -8.26
CA GLN A 124 13.20 -15.96 -7.91
C GLN A 124 12.87 -16.63 -6.56
N LYS A 125 11.58 -16.75 -6.22
CA LYS A 125 11.09 -17.45 -5.01
C LYS A 125 11.66 -16.92 -3.70
N ARG A 126 11.94 -15.61 -3.64
CA ARG A 126 12.47 -14.93 -2.44
C ARG A 126 11.42 -14.69 -1.35
N PHE A 127 10.19 -15.14 -1.59
CA PHE A 127 9.03 -14.91 -0.75
C PHE A 127 8.30 -16.23 -0.53
N THR A 128 7.61 -16.33 0.59
CA THR A 128 6.72 -17.44 0.91
C THR A 128 5.35 -16.89 1.25
N GLU A 129 4.33 -17.35 0.53
CA GLU A 129 2.94 -17.14 0.88
C GLU A 129 2.57 -18.13 2.00
N ILE A 130 2.24 -17.59 3.17
CA ILE A 130 1.91 -18.39 4.36
C ILE A 130 0.44 -18.76 4.39
N ASP A 131 -0.41 -17.83 3.94
CA ASP A 131 -1.86 -17.98 3.94
C ASP A 131 -2.45 -17.18 2.78
N PHE A 132 -3.55 -17.68 2.23
CA PHE A 132 -4.29 -17.09 1.11
C PHE A 132 -5.78 -17.25 1.34
N CYS A 133 -6.53 -16.18 1.11
CA CYS A 133 -7.99 -16.20 1.13
C CYS A 133 -8.55 -15.46 -0.08
N SER A 134 -9.38 -16.15 -0.87
CA SER A 134 -10.27 -15.53 -1.84
C SER A 134 -11.64 -15.30 -1.18
N ILE A 135 -12.15 -14.08 -1.28
CA ILE A 135 -13.27 -13.61 -0.45
C ILE A 135 -14.33 -12.97 -1.34
N ALA A 136 -15.56 -13.47 -1.22
CA ALA A 136 -16.73 -12.85 -1.82
C ALA A 136 -17.53 -12.05 -0.77
N GLY A 137 -18.09 -10.92 -1.19
CA GLY A 137 -18.96 -10.06 -0.39
C GLY A 137 -18.33 -8.71 -0.03
N SER A 138 -19.01 -7.94 0.82
CA SER A 138 -18.60 -6.56 1.11
C SER A 138 -17.15 -6.45 1.61
N PHE A 139 -16.31 -5.76 0.85
CA PHE A 139 -14.91 -5.47 1.17
C PHE A 139 -14.79 -4.84 2.56
N CYS A 140 -15.55 -3.77 2.81
CA CYS A 140 -15.53 -3.05 4.08
C CYS A 140 -15.96 -3.89 5.28
N ALA A 141 -16.85 -4.87 5.08
CA ALA A 141 -17.32 -5.76 6.14
C ALA A 141 -16.38 -6.94 6.40
N GLN A 142 -15.75 -7.49 5.34
CA GLN A 142 -14.97 -8.71 5.41
C GLN A 142 -13.49 -8.45 5.67
N MET A 143 -12.86 -7.49 5.00
CA MET A 143 -11.43 -7.21 5.11
C MET A 143 -10.92 -7.03 6.57
N PRO A 144 -11.62 -6.28 7.46
CA PRO A 144 -11.17 -6.14 8.84
C PRO A 144 -11.20 -7.46 9.63
N LYS A 145 -12.03 -8.43 9.23
CA LYS A 145 -12.11 -9.74 9.91
C LYS A 145 -10.87 -10.56 9.59
N PHE A 146 -10.52 -10.68 8.31
CA PHE A 146 -9.36 -11.46 7.86
C PHE A 146 -8.04 -10.89 8.42
N ILE A 147 -7.86 -9.58 8.38
CA ILE A 147 -6.69 -8.94 8.99
C ILE A 147 -6.62 -9.21 10.50
N ARG A 148 -7.75 -9.13 11.23
CA ARG A 148 -7.79 -9.44 12.67
C ARG A 148 -7.49 -10.91 12.97
N ILE A 149 -7.96 -11.83 12.13
CA ILE A 149 -7.68 -13.27 12.26
C ILE A 149 -6.17 -13.48 12.15
N ALA A 150 -5.53 -12.95 11.11
CA ALA A 150 -4.09 -13.05 10.94
C ALA A 150 -3.31 -12.38 12.09
N LEU A 151 -3.70 -11.18 12.52
CA LEU A 151 -3.06 -10.48 13.65
C LEU A 151 -3.18 -11.23 15.00
N ARG A 152 -4.19 -12.08 15.16
CA ARG A 152 -4.40 -12.89 16.37
C ARG A 152 -3.96 -14.34 16.21
N SER A 153 -3.56 -14.74 15.01
CA SER A 153 -3.16 -16.12 14.71
C SER A 153 -1.91 -16.49 15.52
N PRO A 154 -1.95 -17.57 16.33
CA PRO A 154 -0.79 -18.03 17.09
C PRO A 154 0.46 -18.24 16.22
N SER A 155 0.27 -18.74 14.99
CA SER A 155 1.35 -19.03 14.04
C SER A 155 2.06 -17.77 13.51
N LEU A 156 1.44 -16.59 13.65
CA LEU A 156 1.97 -15.30 13.20
C LEU A 156 2.29 -14.35 14.37
N LEU A 157 2.22 -14.81 15.62
CA LEU A 157 2.49 -13.97 16.80
C LEU A 157 3.97 -13.59 16.94
N SER A 158 4.88 -14.46 16.47
CA SER A 158 6.32 -14.22 16.53
C SER A 158 6.82 -13.20 15.50
N LEU A 159 6.00 -12.86 14.51
CA LEU A 159 6.36 -11.92 13.46
C LEU A 159 6.14 -10.48 13.94
N ASP A 160 7.22 -9.68 13.95
CA ASP A 160 7.17 -8.25 14.22
C ASP A 160 6.35 -7.48 13.18
N ARG A 161 6.39 -7.94 11.93
CA ARG A 161 5.63 -7.41 10.80
C ARG A 161 4.87 -8.51 10.09
N ILE A 162 3.63 -8.22 9.73
CA ILE A 162 2.83 -9.06 8.85
C ILE A 162 2.51 -8.27 7.59
N HIS A 163 2.81 -8.86 6.43
CA HIS A 163 2.56 -8.24 5.13
C HIS A 163 1.35 -8.90 4.49
N PHE A 164 0.36 -8.07 4.15
CA PHE A 164 -0.83 -8.46 3.43
C PHE A 164 -0.75 -7.92 2.02
N VAL A 165 -0.63 -8.80 1.03
CA VAL A 165 -0.81 -8.44 -0.37
C VAL A 165 -2.29 -8.59 -0.67
N ILE A 166 -2.94 -7.49 -1.03
CA ILE A 166 -4.40 -7.44 -1.27
C ILE A 166 -4.62 -7.17 -2.75
N ILE A 167 -5.40 -8.04 -3.41
CA ILE A 167 -5.81 -7.86 -4.81
C ILE A 167 -7.32 -7.64 -4.84
N ALA A 168 -7.75 -6.50 -5.37
CA ALA A 168 -9.17 -6.20 -5.57
C ALA A 168 -9.33 -5.32 -6.81
N PHE A 169 -10.33 -5.62 -7.65
CA PHE A 169 -10.62 -4.88 -8.89
C PHE A 169 -9.36 -4.68 -9.77
N GLU A 170 -8.62 -5.77 -9.99
CA GLU A 170 -7.38 -5.80 -10.78
C GLU A 170 -6.22 -4.94 -10.23
N ARG A 171 -6.35 -4.39 -9.02
CA ARG A 171 -5.31 -3.59 -8.36
C ARG A 171 -4.74 -4.35 -7.17
N THR A 172 -3.41 -4.37 -7.09
CA THR A 172 -2.69 -4.90 -5.94
C THR A 172 -2.18 -3.78 -5.04
N VAL A 173 -2.44 -3.87 -3.74
CA VAL A 173 -1.88 -2.96 -2.72
C VAL A 173 -1.20 -3.76 -1.62
N LEU A 174 -0.22 -3.16 -0.96
CA LEU A 174 0.44 -3.74 0.21
C LEU A 174 -0.11 -3.10 1.48
N LEU A 175 -0.56 -3.91 2.43
CA LEU A 175 -0.84 -3.49 3.79
C LEU A 175 0.15 -4.16 4.74
N VAL A 176 0.94 -3.35 5.44
CA VAL A 176 1.91 -3.80 6.45
C VAL A 176 1.33 -3.56 7.83
N ALA A 177 1.26 -4.60 8.66
CA ALA A 177 0.97 -4.46 10.08
C ALA A 177 2.26 -4.57 10.88
N ASP A 178 2.70 -3.46 11.46
CA ASP A 178 3.87 -3.37 12.31
C ASP A 178 3.45 -3.46 13.79
N ARG A 179 3.76 -4.60 14.43
CA ARG A 179 3.41 -4.84 15.83
C ARG A 179 4.23 -3.99 16.79
N ARG A 180 5.47 -3.65 16.43
CA ARG A 180 6.36 -2.87 17.32
C ARG A 180 5.81 -1.48 17.56
N THR A 181 5.14 -0.91 16.55
CA THR A 181 4.56 0.43 16.64
C THR A 181 3.03 0.43 16.73
N GLY A 182 2.38 -0.73 16.59
CA GLY A 182 0.92 -0.86 16.57
C GLY A 182 0.28 -0.19 15.35
N THR A 183 1.01 -0.11 14.24
CA THR A 183 0.63 0.69 13.06
C THR A 183 0.32 -0.20 11.85
N LEU A 184 -0.77 0.13 11.15
CA LEU A 184 -1.08 -0.36 9.82
C LEU A 184 -0.59 0.66 8.80
N ILE A 185 0.10 0.19 7.75
CA ILE A 185 0.63 1.03 6.67
C ILE A 185 0.14 0.46 5.35
N LEU A 186 -0.67 1.22 4.63
CA LEU A 186 -1.09 0.93 3.27
C LEU A 186 -0.13 1.61 2.29
N LEU A 187 0.29 0.87 1.27
CA LEU A 187 1.11 1.33 0.16
C LEU A 187 0.40 0.97 -1.14
N ASP A 188 -0.01 1.99 -1.88
CA ASP A 188 -0.65 1.86 -3.18
C ASP A 188 0.17 2.61 -4.25
N SER A 189 0.65 1.90 -5.26
CA SER A 189 1.52 2.46 -6.31
C SER A 189 0.76 3.02 -7.51
N HIS A 190 -0.57 2.89 -7.55
CA HIS A 190 -1.38 3.32 -8.68
C HIS A 190 -1.50 4.85 -8.79
N LEU A 191 -2.04 5.30 -9.92
CA LEU A 191 -2.46 6.68 -10.14
C LEU A 191 -3.93 6.82 -9.70
N HIS A 192 -4.25 7.86 -8.93
CA HIS A 192 -5.60 8.14 -8.44
C HIS A 192 -6.12 9.45 -9.01
N GLY A 193 -7.32 9.41 -9.59
CA GLY A 193 -8.03 10.60 -10.07
C GLY A 193 -9.16 11.00 -9.11
N SER A 194 -9.30 12.29 -8.82
CA SER A 194 -10.54 12.81 -8.20
C SER A 194 -11.60 12.93 -9.29
N ARG A 195 -12.63 12.08 -9.25
CA ARG A 195 -13.65 12.07 -10.32
C ARG A 195 -14.79 13.08 -10.11
N ASN A 196 -14.82 13.82 -9.01
CA ASN A 196 -15.95 14.71 -8.69
C ASN A 196 -15.50 16.07 -8.12
N GLY A 197 -15.27 17.05 -8.99
CA GLY A 197 -15.08 18.46 -8.64
C GLY A 197 -15.13 19.34 -9.90
N PRO A 198 -15.74 20.54 -9.86
CA PRO A 198 -15.80 21.48 -10.99
C PRO A 198 -14.48 22.25 -11.20
N THR A 199 -13.48 22.00 -10.36
CA THR A 199 -12.11 22.46 -10.51
C THR A 199 -11.28 21.35 -11.13
N THR A 200 -10.33 21.71 -11.98
CA THR A 200 -9.29 20.85 -12.56
C THR A 200 -8.43 20.21 -11.47
N ASP A 201 -8.97 19.23 -10.74
CA ASP A 201 -8.33 18.65 -9.58
C ASP A 201 -7.22 17.70 -10.01
N LEU A 202 -6.03 18.01 -9.50
CA LEU A 202 -4.78 17.31 -9.71
C LEU A 202 -4.94 15.81 -9.45
N SER A 203 -4.61 14.98 -10.43
CA SER A 203 -4.37 13.56 -10.18
C SER A 203 -3.29 13.42 -9.10
N SER A 204 -3.47 12.49 -8.18
CA SER A 204 -2.40 12.09 -7.26
C SER A 204 -1.76 10.81 -7.77
N GLY A 205 -0.46 10.69 -7.58
CA GLY A 205 0.26 9.45 -7.84
C GLY A 205 0.01 8.43 -6.73
N ALA A 206 1.05 7.68 -6.44
CA ALA A 206 1.05 6.67 -5.40
C ALA A 206 0.64 7.26 -4.04
N ILE A 207 0.02 6.42 -3.23
CA ILE A 207 -0.57 6.77 -1.94
C ILE A 207 0.07 5.92 -0.85
N ILE A 208 0.39 6.59 0.26
CA ILE A 208 0.73 5.93 1.51
C ILE A 208 -0.35 6.34 2.51
N ALA A 209 -0.93 5.38 3.22
CA ALA A 209 -1.83 5.67 4.33
C ALA A 209 -1.38 4.92 5.58
N SER A 210 -1.64 5.48 6.76
CA SER A 210 -1.36 4.78 8.01
C SER A 210 -2.42 5.03 9.07
N ALA A 211 -2.65 4.02 9.91
CA ALA A 211 -3.59 4.09 11.02
C ALA A 211 -3.10 3.21 12.17
N HIS A 212 -3.63 3.41 13.38
CA HIS A 212 -3.37 2.50 14.50
C HIS A 212 -4.19 1.21 14.35
N PHE A 213 -3.75 0.09 14.96
CA PHE A 213 -4.49 -1.19 14.93
C PHE A 213 -5.96 -1.07 15.39
N SER A 214 -6.24 -0.19 16.36
CA SER A 214 -7.61 0.07 16.82
C SER A 214 -8.50 0.68 15.75
N ASP A 215 -7.91 1.39 14.79
CA ASP A 215 -8.62 2.11 13.73
C ASP A 215 -8.70 1.30 12.42
N LEU A 216 -8.41 0.00 12.45
CA LEU A 216 -8.45 -0.90 11.27
C LEU A 216 -9.75 -0.77 10.46
N SER A 217 -10.91 -0.75 11.13
CA SER A 217 -12.20 -0.62 10.42
C SER A 217 -12.32 0.72 9.69
N ILE A 218 -11.76 1.80 10.26
CA ILE A 218 -11.76 3.13 9.66
C ILE A 218 -10.80 3.17 8.47
N LEU A 219 -9.60 2.58 8.61
CA LEU A 219 -8.64 2.45 7.50
C LEU A 219 -9.24 1.68 6.32
N VAL A 220 -9.92 0.55 6.59
CA VAL A 220 -10.56 -0.23 5.53
C VAL A 220 -11.71 0.52 4.87
N ALA A 221 -12.55 1.24 5.63
CA ALA A 221 -13.59 2.08 5.05
C ALA A 221 -12.99 3.17 4.15
N TRP A 222 -11.89 3.78 4.60
CA TRP A 222 -11.13 4.75 3.83
C TRP A 222 -10.53 4.12 2.55
N MET A 223 -10.00 2.89 2.61
CA MET A 223 -9.54 2.15 1.43
C MET A 223 -10.68 1.95 0.42
N GLY A 224 -11.86 1.53 0.85
CA GLY A 224 -13.01 1.40 -0.04
C GLY A 224 -13.42 2.72 -0.71
N GLN A 225 -13.17 3.88 -0.08
CA GLN A 225 -13.55 5.18 -0.65
C GLN A 225 -12.51 5.72 -1.62
N HIS A 226 -11.22 5.52 -1.33
CA HIS A 226 -10.13 6.22 -2.03
C HIS A 226 -9.24 5.32 -2.88
N ILE A 227 -9.22 4.02 -2.59
CA ILE A 227 -8.37 3.03 -3.24
C ILE A 227 -9.20 2.09 -4.11
N PHE A 228 -10.35 1.66 -3.58
CA PHE A 228 -11.28 0.76 -4.25
C PHE A 228 -12.70 1.37 -4.35
N PRO A 229 -12.89 2.55 -4.96
CA PRO A 229 -14.20 3.22 -5.03
C PRO A 229 -15.33 2.35 -5.61
N GLU A 230 -14.99 1.33 -6.41
CA GLU A 230 -15.89 0.32 -6.95
C GLU A 230 -16.65 -0.43 -5.84
N THR A 231 -16.14 -0.49 -4.61
CA THR A 231 -16.86 -1.10 -3.46
C THR A 231 -18.15 -0.37 -3.09
N HIS A 232 -18.32 0.88 -3.55
CA HIS A 232 -19.51 1.69 -3.30
C HIS A 232 -20.55 1.61 -4.42
N SER A 233 -20.22 0.94 -5.53
CA SER A 233 -21.17 0.72 -6.61
C SER A 233 -22.14 -0.40 -6.23
N PRO A 234 -23.47 -0.16 -6.29
CA PRO A 234 -24.48 -1.14 -5.89
C PRO A 234 -24.56 -2.35 -6.85
N THR A 235 -24.03 -2.20 -8.07
CA THR A 235 -24.02 -3.26 -9.09
C THR A 235 -22.73 -4.06 -9.12
N THR A 236 -21.72 -3.64 -8.36
CA THR A 236 -20.41 -4.29 -8.37
C THR A 236 -20.42 -5.51 -7.47
N VAL A 237 -20.22 -6.68 -8.07
CA VAL A 237 -19.88 -7.89 -7.32
C VAL A 237 -18.49 -7.70 -6.73
N GLN A 238 -18.38 -7.87 -5.41
CA GLN A 238 -17.12 -7.66 -4.69
C GLN A 238 -16.47 -9.01 -4.43
N GLU A 239 -15.36 -9.23 -5.13
CA GLU A 239 -14.45 -10.35 -4.96
C GLU A 239 -13.03 -9.81 -4.83
N PHE A 240 -12.29 -10.32 -3.86
CA PHE A 240 -10.94 -9.88 -3.59
C PHE A 240 -10.12 -10.98 -2.92
N GLU A 241 -8.82 -10.82 -3.00
CA GLU A 241 -7.84 -11.76 -2.45
C GLU A 241 -7.00 -11.06 -1.39
N ILE A 242 -6.63 -11.80 -0.35
CA ILE A 242 -5.65 -11.38 0.65
C ILE A 242 -4.68 -12.53 0.91
N SER A 243 -3.39 -12.23 0.77
CA SER A 243 -2.32 -13.17 1.08
C SER A 243 -1.42 -12.62 2.17
N THR A 244 -1.09 -13.49 3.13
CA THR A 244 -0.03 -13.20 4.09
C THR A 244 1.31 -13.67 3.52
N VAL A 245 2.23 -12.75 3.28
CA VAL A 245 3.50 -13.03 2.61
C VAL A 245 4.68 -12.68 3.53
N VAL A 246 5.70 -13.53 3.53
CA VAL A 246 6.96 -13.30 4.25
C VAL A 246 8.13 -13.34 3.28
N TYR A 247 9.06 -12.41 3.47
CA TYR A 247 10.35 -12.43 2.78
C TYR A 247 11.23 -13.54 3.36
N ALA A 248 11.59 -14.51 2.54
CA ALA A 248 12.39 -15.67 2.92
C ALA A 248 13.91 -15.46 2.73
N GLY A 249 14.31 -14.31 2.18
CA GLY A 249 15.69 -14.05 1.76
C GLY A 249 15.99 -14.54 0.34
N PRO A 250 17.20 -14.29 -0.18
CA PRO A 250 17.66 -14.98 -1.38
C PRO A 250 17.69 -16.49 -1.14
N HIS A 251 17.22 -17.29 -2.11
CA HIS A 251 17.46 -18.72 -2.08
C HIS A 251 18.98 -18.96 -2.02
N ARG A 252 19.42 -19.73 -1.00
CA ARG A 252 20.77 -20.27 -0.95
C ARG A 252 20.93 -21.39 -1.96
#